data_AF-A0A496B8V5-F1
#
_entry.id   AF-A0A496B8V5-F1
#
_cell.length_a   1.000
_cell.length_b   1.000
_cell.length_c   1.000
_cell.angle_alpha   90.00
_cell.angle_beta   90.00
_cell.angle_gamma   90.00
#
_symmetry.space_group_name_H-M   'P 1'
#
loop_
_entity.id
_entity.type
_entity.pdbx_description
1 polymer ?
#
loop_
_entity_poly.entity_id
_entity_poly.type
_entity_poly.pdbx_seq_one_letter_code
_entity_poly.pdbx_strand_id
1 'polypeptide(L)'
;MDCRFFREQIVLGSYDELEAEAKKSLKAHLQTCRECEQFQASLNETQQALDQWAEVDRPIDIETLHEAIQPKPLPWWSQLPAWRWLSWGAAACLILVISLSALAWIGVDLKWEDRGLTLRIGSEAVPEITEPELVRLLQAERHATQAEIVKQLQGALDEFSEQLQVHLDERQQQTNAQLALIYQGLQSQRIQDLELIRQELRHLAGATEAEFLETQRAFEFILASHVSGIQQNME
;
A
#
# COMPACT_ATOMS: atom_id res chain seq x y z
N MET A 1 6.26 50.09 -7.61
CA MET A 1 5.15 49.21 -7.20
C MET A 1 5.64 48.37 -6.04
N ASP A 2 4.82 48.22 -5.00
CA ASP A 2 5.18 47.53 -3.76
C ASP A 2 5.08 46.00 -3.95
N CYS A 3 5.99 45.23 -3.35
CA CYS A 3 5.98 43.77 -3.38
C CYS A 3 4.69 43.20 -2.80
N ARG A 4 4.04 43.91 -1.87
CA ARG A 4 2.74 43.51 -1.29
C ARG A 4 1.66 43.35 -2.35
N PHE A 5 1.55 44.30 -3.27
CA PHE A 5 0.57 44.28 -4.36
C PHE A 5 0.78 43.06 -5.28
N PHE A 6 2.03 42.74 -5.60
CA PHE A 6 2.33 41.60 -6.46
C PHE A 6 2.11 40.26 -5.75
N ARG A 7 2.29 40.17 -4.43
CA ARG A 7 1.92 38.96 -3.66
C ARG A 7 0.44 38.66 -3.71
N GLU A 8 -0.41 39.69 -3.59
CA GLU A 8 -1.86 39.53 -3.76
C GLU A 8 -2.21 39.03 -5.17
N GLN A 9 -1.53 39.56 -6.20
CA GLN A 9 -1.71 39.08 -7.58
C GLN A 9 -1.21 37.65 -7.81
N ILE A 10 -0.16 37.20 -7.11
CA ILE A 10 0.31 35.81 -7.18
C ILE A 10 -0.80 34.86 -6.67
N VAL A 11 -1.46 35.22 -5.56
CA VAL A 11 -2.56 34.41 -5.00
C VAL A 11 -3.75 34.39 -5.97
N LEU A 12 -4.19 35.54 -6.48
CA LEU A 12 -5.29 35.61 -7.46
C LEU A 12 -4.96 34.86 -8.75
N GLY A 13 -3.69 34.91 -9.20
CA GLY A 13 -3.21 34.15 -10.33
C GLY A 13 -3.25 32.64 -10.13
N SER A 14 -3.14 32.16 -8.88
CA SER A 14 -3.24 30.74 -8.56
C SER A 14 -4.66 30.17 -8.71
N TYR A 15 -5.68 31.04 -8.66
CA TYR A 15 -7.09 30.71 -8.92
C TYR A 15 -7.53 31.04 -10.36
N ASP A 16 -6.59 31.43 -11.23
CA ASP A 16 -6.82 31.89 -12.61
C ASP A 16 -7.76 33.12 -12.74
N GLU A 17 -7.92 33.90 -11.68
CA GLU A 17 -8.81 35.07 -11.63
C GLU A 17 -8.15 36.37 -12.12
N LEU A 18 -6.95 36.27 -12.69
CA LEU A 18 -6.12 37.42 -13.04
C LEU A 18 -6.32 37.85 -14.51
N GLU A 19 -6.63 39.12 -14.73
CA GLU A 19 -6.76 39.71 -16.07
C GLU A 19 -5.44 39.66 -16.87
N ALA A 20 -5.53 39.65 -18.21
CA ALA A 20 -4.37 39.49 -19.09
C ALA A 20 -3.30 40.59 -18.92
N GLU A 21 -3.72 41.83 -18.63
CA GLU A 21 -2.82 42.97 -18.38
C GLU A 21 -2.08 42.81 -17.05
N ALA A 22 -2.79 42.35 -16.02
CA ALA A 22 -2.26 42.06 -14.70
C ALA A 22 -1.25 40.89 -14.75
N LYS A 23 -1.55 39.81 -15.49
CA LYS A 23 -0.61 38.69 -15.73
C LYS A 23 0.71 39.15 -16.34
N LYS A 24 0.68 40.06 -17.32
CA LYS A 24 1.90 40.62 -17.93
C LYS A 24 2.73 41.42 -16.94
N SER A 25 2.08 42.29 -16.16
CA SER A 25 2.79 43.11 -15.17
C SER A 25 3.39 42.28 -14.03
N LEU A 26 2.67 41.25 -13.56
CA LEU A 26 3.16 40.28 -12.58
C LEU A 26 4.38 39.51 -13.12
N LYS A 27 4.32 39.02 -14.36
CA LYS A 27 5.45 38.30 -14.98
C LYS A 27 6.70 39.17 -15.09
N ALA A 28 6.54 40.43 -15.46
CA ALA A 28 7.66 41.39 -15.50
C ALA A 28 8.26 41.64 -14.11
N HIS A 29 7.41 41.72 -13.07
CA HIS A 29 7.88 41.89 -11.70
C HIS A 29 8.64 40.67 -11.18
N LEU A 30 8.14 39.46 -11.43
CA LEU A 30 8.79 38.20 -11.01
C LEU A 30 10.18 38.02 -11.61
N GLN A 31 10.44 38.55 -12.81
CA GLN A 31 11.78 38.54 -13.42
C GLN A 31 12.80 39.43 -12.71
N THR A 32 12.34 40.37 -11.86
CA THR A 32 13.19 41.39 -11.23
C THR A 32 13.20 41.31 -9.71
N CYS A 33 12.21 40.66 -9.09
CA CYS A 33 12.07 40.56 -7.64
C CYS A 33 12.17 39.11 -7.16
N ARG A 34 13.33 38.77 -6.59
CA ARG A 34 13.60 37.42 -6.07
C ARG A 34 12.68 37.00 -4.92
N GLU A 35 12.25 37.95 -4.09
CA GLU A 35 11.35 37.64 -2.97
C GLU A 35 9.96 37.19 -3.45
N CYS A 36 9.43 37.86 -4.48
CA CYS A 36 8.14 37.50 -5.07
C CYS A 36 8.23 36.19 -5.88
N GLU A 37 9.36 35.94 -6.54
CA GLU A 37 9.65 34.65 -7.19
C GLU A 37 9.67 33.50 -6.17
N GLN A 38 10.38 33.66 -5.05
CA GLN A 38 10.43 32.65 -3.99
C GLN A 38 9.06 32.40 -3.36
N PHE A 39 8.27 33.46 -3.16
CA PHE A 39 6.90 33.32 -2.66
C PHE A 39 6.02 32.51 -3.61
N GLN A 40 6.11 32.76 -4.93
CA GLN A 40 5.37 31.99 -5.93
C GLN A 40 5.81 30.52 -5.95
N ALA A 41 7.11 30.24 -5.87
CA ALA A 41 7.62 28.88 -5.82
C ALA A 41 7.10 28.12 -4.59
N SER A 42 7.12 28.74 -3.41
CA SER A 42 6.60 28.14 -2.17
C SER A 42 5.09 27.85 -2.23
N LEU A 43 4.30 28.71 -2.87
CA LEU A 43 2.88 28.46 -3.09
C LEU A 43 2.65 27.26 -4.02
N ASN A 44 3.41 27.17 -5.12
CA ASN A 44 3.31 26.05 -6.05
C ASN A 44 3.70 24.72 -5.39
N GLU A 45 4.75 24.70 -4.58
CA GLU A 45 5.15 23.51 -3.80
C GLU A 45 4.04 23.06 -2.84
N THR A 46 3.38 24.03 -2.17
CA THR A 46 2.26 23.75 -1.26
C THR A 46 1.07 23.16 -2.02
N GLN A 47 0.72 23.72 -3.18
CA GLN A 47 -0.35 23.17 -4.03
C GLN A 47 -0.03 21.76 -4.51
N GLN A 48 1.20 21.52 -4.96
CA GLN A 48 1.64 20.20 -5.39
C GLN A 48 1.56 19.17 -4.25
N ALA A 49 1.91 19.55 -3.02
CA ALA A 49 1.77 18.69 -1.86
C ALA A 49 0.30 18.37 -1.53
N LEU A 50 -0.59 19.35 -1.66
CA LEU A 50 -2.04 19.16 -1.47
C LEU A 50 -2.66 18.27 -2.56
N ASP A 51 -2.25 18.43 -3.82
CA ASP A 51 -2.71 17.58 -4.92
C ASP A 51 -2.28 16.11 -4.73
N GLN A 52 -1.08 15.89 -4.21
CA GLN A 52 -0.62 14.53 -3.86
C GLN A 52 -1.45 13.91 -2.72
N TRP A 53 -1.93 14.72 -1.78
CA TRP A 53 -2.82 14.25 -0.71
C TRP A 53 -4.22 13.95 -1.23
N ALA A 54 -4.75 14.74 -2.17
CA ALA A 54 -6.04 14.49 -2.79
C ALA A 54 -6.08 13.16 -3.57
N GLU A 55 -4.94 12.69 -4.09
CA GLU A 55 -4.83 11.38 -4.74
C GLU A 55 -4.98 10.21 -3.75
N VAL A 56 -4.59 10.40 -2.48
CA VAL A 56 -4.68 9.38 -1.42
C VAL A 56 -6.09 9.24 -0.87
N ASP A 57 -6.86 10.34 -0.83
CA ASP A 57 -8.25 10.38 -0.35
C ASP A 57 -9.30 10.17 -1.46
N ARG A 58 -8.87 9.82 -2.68
CA ARG A 58 -9.81 9.47 -3.75
C ARG A 58 -10.65 8.28 -3.28
N PRO A 59 -12.00 8.39 -3.25
CA PRO A 59 -12.85 7.29 -2.82
C PRO A 59 -12.52 6.09 -3.69
N ILE A 60 -12.05 5.04 -3.02
CA ILE A 60 -11.69 3.79 -3.66
C ILE A 60 -12.88 3.33 -4.49
N ASP A 61 -12.73 3.35 -5.81
CA ASP A 61 -13.79 2.92 -6.72
C ASP A 61 -13.94 1.40 -6.58
N ILE A 62 -14.92 0.99 -5.79
CA ILE A 62 -15.19 -0.42 -5.43
C ILE A 62 -15.39 -1.25 -6.70
N GLU A 63 -15.85 -0.65 -7.79
CA GLU A 63 -16.06 -1.33 -9.07
C GLU A 63 -14.73 -1.69 -9.74
N THR A 64 -13.74 -0.80 -9.68
CA THR A 64 -12.37 -1.09 -10.16
C THR A 64 -11.64 -2.13 -9.30
N LEU A 65 -11.86 -2.12 -7.98
CA LEU A 65 -11.34 -3.22 -7.13
C LEU A 65 -12.05 -4.53 -7.42
N HIS A 66 -13.35 -4.50 -7.70
CA HIS A 66 -14.09 -5.70 -8.06
C HIS A 66 -13.53 -6.32 -9.35
N GLU A 67 -13.24 -5.51 -10.38
CA GLU A 67 -12.56 -5.99 -11.59
C GLU A 67 -11.12 -6.47 -11.34
N ALA A 68 -10.36 -5.80 -10.46
CA ALA A 68 -9.00 -6.21 -10.12
C ALA A 68 -8.95 -7.51 -9.31
N ILE A 69 -9.98 -7.80 -8.51
CA ILE A 69 -10.12 -9.03 -7.71
C ILE A 69 -10.80 -10.15 -8.51
N GLN A 70 -11.50 -9.83 -9.60
CA GLN A 70 -12.09 -10.84 -10.46
C GLN A 70 -10.97 -11.73 -11.05
N PRO A 71 -11.04 -13.06 -10.85
CA PRO A 71 -10.04 -13.96 -11.39
C PRO A 71 -10.03 -13.81 -12.91
N LYS A 72 -8.87 -13.47 -13.47
CA LYS A 72 -8.66 -13.39 -14.93
C LYS A 72 -9.29 -14.63 -15.58
N PRO A 73 -10.10 -14.47 -16.65
CA PRO A 73 -10.73 -15.59 -17.30
C PRO A 73 -9.66 -16.59 -17.70
N LEU A 74 -9.72 -17.76 -17.07
CA LEU A 74 -8.82 -18.86 -17.34
C LEU A 74 -8.84 -19.16 -18.85
N PRO A 75 -7.69 -19.39 -19.48
CA PRO A 75 -7.62 -19.60 -20.91
C PRO A 75 -8.57 -20.73 -21.35
N TRP A 76 -9.22 -20.60 -22.50
CA TRP A 76 -10.23 -21.57 -22.98
C TRP A 76 -9.74 -23.04 -23.02
N TRP A 77 -8.43 -23.26 -23.12
CA TRP A 77 -7.78 -24.57 -23.12
C TRP A 77 -7.66 -25.22 -21.73
N SER A 78 -7.72 -24.44 -20.64
CA SER A 78 -7.76 -24.98 -19.28
C SER A 78 -9.17 -25.40 -18.83
N GLN A 79 -10.19 -25.10 -19.63
CA GLN A 79 -11.57 -25.57 -19.43
C GLN A 79 -11.84 -26.91 -20.12
N LEU A 80 -10.87 -27.43 -20.89
CA LEU A 80 -11.00 -28.73 -21.53
C LEU A 80 -10.87 -29.85 -20.49
N PRO A 81 -11.78 -30.83 -20.45
CA PRO A 81 -11.75 -31.90 -19.47
C PRO A 81 -10.45 -32.70 -19.60
N ALA A 82 -9.82 -33.03 -18.46
CA ALA A 82 -8.55 -33.76 -18.38
C ALA A 82 -8.51 -35.06 -19.21
N TRP A 83 -9.67 -35.65 -19.50
CA TRP A 83 -9.80 -36.83 -20.36
C TRP A 83 -9.34 -36.61 -21.82
N ARG A 84 -9.44 -35.38 -22.35
CA ARG A 84 -8.94 -35.05 -23.70
C ARG A 84 -7.41 -35.01 -23.76
N TRP A 85 -6.74 -34.69 -22.67
CA TRP A 85 -5.29 -34.74 -22.58
C TRP A 85 -4.80 -36.20 -22.55
N LEU A 86 -5.58 -37.08 -21.91
CA LEU A 86 -5.32 -38.53 -21.93
C LEU A 86 -5.41 -39.12 -23.33
N SER A 87 -6.37 -38.67 -24.16
CA SER A 87 -6.52 -39.18 -25.53
C SER A 87 -5.42 -38.69 -26.47
N TRP A 88 -4.93 -37.46 -26.30
CA TRP A 88 -3.78 -36.95 -27.05
C TRP A 88 -2.47 -37.64 -26.63
N GLY A 89 -2.30 -37.93 -25.34
CA GLY A 89 -1.19 -38.76 -24.85
C GLY A 89 -1.22 -40.17 -25.44
N ALA A 90 -2.39 -40.81 -25.49
CA ALA A 90 -2.55 -42.12 -26.10
C ALA A 90 -2.24 -42.12 -27.61
N ALA A 91 -2.64 -41.08 -28.34
CA ALA A 91 -2.33 -40.93 -29.76
C ALA A 91 -0.82 -40.76 -30.00
N ALA A 92 -0.13 -39.97 -29.17
CA ALA A 92 1.32 -39.80 -29.25
C ALA A 92 2.07 -41.11 -28.99
N CYS A 93 1.62 -41.90 -28.00
CA CYS A 93 2.18 -43.22 -27.72
C CYS A 93 2.00 -44.18 -28.90
N LEU A 94 0.84 -44.19 -29.56
CA LEU A 94 0.61 -45.03 -30.74
C LEU A 94 1.51 -44.65 -31.91
N ILE A 95 1.71 -43.35 -32.17
CA ILE A 95 2.62 -42.88 -33.21
C ILE A 95 4.06 -43.33 -32.91
N LEU A 96 4.50 -43.23 -31.65
CA LEU A 96 5.82 -43.72 -31.23
C LEU A 96 5.97 -45.23 -31.45
N VAL A 97 4.97 -46.03 -31.05
CA VAL A 97 5.00 -47.49 -31.24
C VAL A 97 5.03 -47.86 -32.73
N ILE A 98 4.26 -47.16 -33.56
CA ILE A 98 4.26 -47.38 -35.02
C ILE A 98 5.60 -46.96 -35.62
N SER A 99 6.19 -45.84 -35.18
CA SER A 99 7.50 -45.39 -35.65
C SER A 99 8.62 -46.35 -35.27
N LEU A 100 8.61 -46.87 -34.03
CA LEU A 100 9.56 -47.87 -33.56
C LEU A 100 9.38 -49.21 -34.29
N SER A 101 8.14 -49.60 -34.57
CA SER A 101 7.83 -50.80 -35.34
C SER A 101 8.27 -50.67 -36.81
N ALA A 102 8.14 -49.50 -37.40
CA ALA A 102 8.66 -49.20 -38.73
C ALA A 102 10.20 -49.19 -38.76
N LEU A 103 10.85 -48.69 -37.71
CA LEU A 103 12.30 -48.77 -37.54
C LEU A 103 12.78 -50.23 -37.38
N ALA A 104 12.02 -51.09 -36.71
CA ALA A 104 12.33 -52.51 -36.57
C ALA A 104 12.30 -53.26 -37.92
N TRP A 105 11.40 -52.87 -38.84
CA TRP A 105 11.34 -53.46 -40.20
C TRP A 105 12.53 -53.10 -41.10
N ILE A 106 13.29 -52.05 -40.78
CA ILE A 106 14.49 -51.61 -41.53
C ILE A 106 15.73 -52.48 -41.21
N GLY A 107 15.58 -53.54 -40.40
CA GLY A 107 16.66 -54.50 -40.13
C GLY A 107 17.61 -54.05 -39.02
N VAL A 108 17.09 -53.30 -38.04
CA VAL A 108 17.76 -53.10 -36.75
C VAL A 108 17.46 -54.34 -35.90
N ASP A 109 18.42 -55.27 -35.85
CA ASP A 109 18.30 -56.49 -35.04
C ASP A 109 18.64 -56.12 -33.59
N LEU A 110 17.60 -55.72 -32.85
CA LEU A 110 17.68 -55.35 -31.45
C LEU A 110 17.57 -56.63 -30.61
N LYS A 111 18.68 -57.33 -30.43
CA LYS A 111 18.72 -58.52 -29.58
C LYS A 111 19.01 -58.11 -28.15
N TRP A 112 17.96 -58.27 -27.37
CA TRP A 112 17.93 -58.03 -25.94
C TRP A 112 18.09 -59.38 -25.26
N GLU A 113 19.32 -59.68 -24.86
CA GLU A 113 19.65 -60.86 -24.08
C GLU A 113 20.40 -60.41 -22.83
N ASP A 114 20.34 -61.21 -21.77
CA ASP A 114 20.37 -60.86 -20.34
C ASP A 114 21.56 -60.02 -19.81
N ARG A 115 22.46 -59.53 -20.68
CA ARG A 115 23.64 -58.75 -20.31
C ARG A 115 23.94 -57.48 -21.12
N GLY A 116 23.08 -57.04 -22.04
CA GLY A 116 23.20 -55.67 -22.58
C GLY A 116 22.48 -55.41 -23.90
N LEU A 117 22.26 -54.13 -24.20
CA LEU A 117 21.66 -53.68 -25.45
C LEU A 117 22.72 -53.73 -26.57
N THR A 118 22.75 -54.81 -27.34
CA THR A 118 23.64 -54.89 -28.52
C THR A 118 22.98 -54.21 -29.71
N LEU A 119 23.26 -52.92 -29.87
CA LEU A 119 22.77 -52.13 -31.00
C LEU A 119 23.69 -52.40 -32.20
N ARG A 120 23.34 -53.40 -33.02
CA ARG A 120 24.19 -53.84 -34.13
C ARG A 120 24.00 -52.94 -35.35
N ILE A 121 24.74 -51.82 -35.39
CA ILE A 121 24.92 -50.99 -36.59
C ILE A 121 26.29 -51.31 -37.19
N GLY A 122 26.33 -52.20 -38.18
CA GLY A 122 27.60 -52.59 -38.79
C GLY A 122 28.49 -53.46 -37.89
N SER A 123 29.61 -53.93 -38.46
CA SER A 123 30.32 -55.15 -38.06
C SER A 123 31.53 -54.94 -37.12
N GLU A 124 31.46 -54.02 -36.15
CA GLU A 124 32.52 -53.90 -35.14
C GLU A 124 31.95 -53.93 -33.72
N ALA A 125 32.44 -54.88 -32.93
CA ALA A 125 31.97 -55.22 -31.60
C ALA A 125 32.59 -54.31 -30.51
N VAL A 126 31.74 -53.77 -29.64
CA VAL A 126 32.10 -52.95 -28.46
C VAL A 126 31.47 -53.64 -27.22
N PRO A 127 32.15 -53.67 -26.07
CA PRO A 127 31.78 -54.56 -24.96
C PRO A 127 30.47 -54.18 -24.26
N GLU A 128 29.83 -55.23 -23.74
CA GLU A 128 28.46 -55.37 -23.28
C GLU A 128 28.27 -54.83 -21.84
N ILE A 129 27.35 -53.86 -21.66
CA ILE A 129 26.95 -53.28 -20.36
C ILE A 129 25.52 -53.70 -20.04
N THR A 130 25.34 -54.35 -18.90
CA THR A 130 24.10 -55.00 -18.45
C THR A 130 23.01 -54.00 -17.99
N GLU A 131 21.84 -54.05 -18.63
CA GLU A 131 20.67 -53.20 -18.32
C GLU A 131 20.20 -53.13 -16.86
N PRO A 132 20.12 -54.22 -16.06
CA PRO A 132 19.69 -54.13 -14.67
C PRO A 132 20.69 -53.35 -13.80
N GLU A 133 21.95 -53.23 -14.23
CA GLU A 133 22.96 -52.40 -13.57
C GLU A 133 22.81 -50.94 -13.98
N LEU A 134 22.51 -50.67 -15.25
CA LEU A 134 22.18 -49.34 -15.75
C LEU A 134 20.93 -48.77 -15.06
N VAL A 135 19.84 -49.54 -14.94
CA VAL A 135 18.61 -49.09 -14.26
C VAL A 135 18.83 -48.84 -12.77
N ARG A 136 19.65 -49.66 -12.09
CA ARG A 136 20.01 -49.44 -10.67
C ARG A 136 20.85 -48.19 -10.47
N LEU A 137 21.84 -47.94 -11.34
CA LEU A 137 22.65 -46.72 -11.29
C LEU A 137 21.79 -45.48 -11.56
N LEU A 138 20.89 -45.54 -12.53
CA LEU A 138 20.01 -44.43 -12.91
C LEU A 138 18.93 -44.14 -11.84
N GLN A 139 18.41 -45.18 -11.16
CA GLN A 139 17.53 -44.99 -9.99
C GLN A 139 18.30 -44.44 -8.79
N ALA A 140 19.51 -44.92 -8.52
CA ALA A 140 20.34 -44.40 -7.43
C ALA A 140 20.69 -42.91 -7.65
N GLU A 141 21.04 -42.54 -8.88
CA GLU A 141 21.33 -41.16 -9.25
C GLU A 141 20.07 -40.26 -9.22
N ARG A 142 18.91 -40.77 -9.63
CA ARG A 142 17.63 -40.06 -9.52
C ARG A 142 17.21 -39.84 -8.05
N HIS A 143 17.42 -40.81 -7.17
CA HIS A 143 17.08 -40.66 -5.76
C HIS A 143 18.05 -39.71 -5.03
N ALA A 144 19.34 -39.74 -5.39
CA ALA A 144 20.32 -38.80 -4.86
C ALA A 144 20.01 -37.35 -5.29
N THR A 145 19.67 -37.15 -6.56
CA THR A 145 19.31 -35.81 -7.09
C THR A 145 17.99 -35.29 -6.53
N GLN A 146 16.96 -36.14 -6.39
CA GLN A 146 15.69 -35.73 -5.76
C GLN A 146 15.85 -35.38 -4.28
N ALA A 147 16.63 -36.16 -3.52
CA ALA A 147 16.86 -35.89 -2.10
C ALA A 147 17.57 -34.55 -1.89
N GLU A 148 18.57 -34.24 -2.73
CA GLU A 148 19.30 -32.97 -2.65
C GLU A 148 18.40 -31.77 -2.99
N ILE A 149 17.56 -31.88 -4.03
CA ILE A 149 16.62 -30.82 -4.42
C ILE A 149 15.60 -30.56 -3.31
N VAL A 150 15.01 -31.61 -2.72
CA VAL A 150 14.05 -31.46 -1.62
C VAL A 150 14.70 -30.80 -0.41
N LYS A 151 15.93 -31.19 -0.09
CA LYS A 151 16.69 -30.62 1.03
C LYS A 151 17.03 -29.14 0.79
N GLN A 152 17.43 -28.77 -0.43
CA GLN A 152 17.64 -27.37 -0.79
C GLN A 152 16.35 -26.55 -0.70
N LEU A 153 15.23 -27.07 -1.20
CA LEU A 153 13.94 -26.39 -1.10
C LEU A 153 13.50 -26.24 0.36
N GLN A 154 13.64 -27.27 1.19
CA GLN A 154 13.31 -27.20 2.61
C GLN A 154 14.17 -26.15 3.34
N GLY A 155 15.48 -26.15 3.11
CA GLY A 155 16.37 -25.14 3.70
C GLY A 155 16.01 -23.71 3.28
N ALA A 156 15.68 -23.50 2.01
CA ALA A 156 15.25 -22.20 1.52
C ALA A 156 13.90 -21.75 2.10
N LEU A 157 12.95 -22.68 2.29
CA LEU A 157 11.68 -22.38 2.94
C LEU A 157 11.85 -22.03 4.42
N ASP A 158 12.70 -22.76 5.14
CA ASP A 158 12.97 -22.51 6.56
C ASP A 158 13.62 -21.13 6.76
N GLU A 159 14.65 -20.81 5.97
CA GLU A 159 15.32 -19.50 6.01
C GLU A 159 14.35 -18.35 5.67
N PHE A 160 13.50 -18.54 4.66
CA PHE A 160 12.49 -17.56 4.31
C PHE A 160 11.44 -17.38 5.42
N SER A 161 11.04 -18.47 6.09
CA SER A 161 10.08 -18.42 7.19
C SER A 161 10.63 -17.67 8.40
N GLU A 162 11.91 -17.87 8.72
CA GLU A 162 12.59 -17.17 9.81
C GLU A 162 12.72 -15.68 9.50
N GLN A 163 13.12 -15.33 8.27
CA GLN A 163 13.19 -13.94 7.83
C GLN A 163 11.83 -13.23 7.90
N LEU A 164 10.75 -13.91 7.52
CA LEU A 164 9.39 -13.36 7.64
C LEU A 164 9.00 -13.11 9.10
N GLN A 165 9.33 -14.03 10.01
CA GLN A 165 9.03 -13.85 11.44
C GLN A 165 9.76 -12.65 12.02
N VAL A 166 11.05 -12.47 11.70
CA VAL A 166 11.82 -11.31 12.14
C VAL A 166 11.22 -10.01 11.62
N HIS A 167 10.85 -9.94 10.35
CA HIS A 167 10.23 -8.74 9.79
C HIS A 167 8.85 -8.43 10.37
N LEU A 168 8.05 -9.45 10.68
CA LEU A 168 6.75 -9.26 11.33
C LEU A 168 6.92 -8.76 12.76
N ASP A 169 7.88 -9.31 13.51
CA ASP A 169 8.14 -8.86 14.88
C ASP A 169 8.67 -7.42 14.90
N GLU A 170 9.56 -7.07 13.98
CA GLU A 170 10.04 -5.68 13.84
C GLU A 170 8.91 -4.71 13.51
N ARG A 171 8.02 -5.06 12.57
CA ARG A 171 6.82 -4.28 12.25
C ARG A 171 5.89 -4.13 13.46
N GLN A 172 5.72 -5.20 14.23
CA GLN A 172 4.84 -5.21 15.39
C GLN A 172 5.42 -4.35 16.53
N GLN A 173 6.72 -4.43 16.77
CA GLN A 173 7.42 -3.58 17.74
C GLN A 173 7.35 -2.10 17.34
N GLN A 174 7.57 -1.75 16.07
CA GLN A 174 7.44 -0.38 15.57
C GLN A 174 6.02 0.16 15.75
N THR A 175 5.00 -0.65 15.44
CA THR A 175 3.59 -0.27 15.60
C THR A 175 3.26 -0.02 17.07
N ASN A 176 3.70 -0.90 17.98
CA ASN A 176 3.48 -0.74 19.42
C ASN A 176 4.16 0.53 19.95
N ALA A 177 5.39 0.83 19.49
CA ALA A 177 6.09 2.05 19.85
C ALA A 177 5.35 3.31 19.38
N GLN A 178 4.82 3.29 18.15
CA GLN A 178 4.00 4.39 17.63
C GLN A 178 2.71 4.59 18.42
N LEU A 179 2.00 3.50 18.74
CA LEU A 179 0.78 3.56 19.56
C LEU A 179 1.05 4.13 20.95
N ALA A 180 2.18 3.79 21.56
CA ALA A 180 2.58 4.34 22.85
C ALA A 180 2.76 5.87 22.80
N LEU A 181 3.39 6.38 21.73
CA LEU A 181 3.55 7.83 21.52
C LEU A 181 2.20 8.54 21.32
N ILE A 182 1.31 7.94 20.52
CA ILE A 182 -0.05 8.47 20.30
C ILE A 182 -0.82 8.52 21.62
N TYR A 183 -0.76 7.45 22.42
CA TYR A 183 -1.43 7.39 23.70
C TYR A 183 -0.91 8.47 24.66
N GLN A 184 0.41 8.67 24.72
CA GLN A 184 1.01 9.73 25.52
C GLN A 184 0.55 11.13 25.07
N GLY A 185 0.48 11.36 23.76
CA GLY A 185 -0.02 12.62 23.19
C GLY A 185 -1.47 12.90 23.59
N LEU A 186 -2.36 11.91 23.48
CA LEU A 186 -3.76 12.04 23.87
C LEU A 186 -3.94 12.30 25.37
N GLN A 187 -3.11 11.67 26.22
CA GLN A 187 -3.15 11.93 27.67
C GLN A 187 -2.73 13.36 27.99
N SER A 188 -1.66 13.85 27.34
CA SER A 188 -1.23 15.25 27.49
C SER A 188 -2.33 16.23 27.06
N GLN A 189 -2.98 15.95 25.93
CA GLN A 189 -4.08 16.78 25.43
C GLN A 189 -5.26 16.79 26.40
N ARG A 190 -5.68 15.64 26.94
CA ARG A 190 -6.76 15.60 27.94
C ARG A 190 -6.49 16.46 29.16
N ILE A 191 -5.26 16.46 29.66
CA ILE A 191 -4.89 17.26 30.84
C ILE A 191 -4.99 18.75 30.51
N GLN A 192 -4.51 19.16 29.33
CA GLN A 192 -4.63 20.54 28.85
C GLN A 192 -6.10 20.96 28.68
N ASP A 193 -6.92 20.12 28.05
CA ASP A 193 -8.35 20.39 27.85
C ASP A 193 -9.08 20.51 29.20
N LEU A 194 -8.78 19.65 30.16
CA LEU A 194 -9.37 19.74 31.50
C LEU A 194 -8.98 21.02 32.23
N GLU A 195 -7.74 21.49 32.07
CA GLU A 195 -7.32 22.76 32.67
C GLU A 195 -7.99 23.95 31.98
N LEU A 196 -8.13 23.93 30.65
CA LEU A 196 -8.84 24.95 29.90
C LEU A 196 -10.32 25.01 30.29
N ILE A 197 -11.00 23.85 30.37
CA ILE A 197 -12.38 23.76 30.85
C ILE A 197 -12.48 24.30 32.28
N ARG A 198 -11.54 23.97 33.15
CA ARG A 198 -11.51 24.48 34.53
C ARG A 198 -11.37 26.00 34.58
N GLN A 199 -10.54 26.57 33.72
CA GLN A 199 -10.33 28.01 33.63
C GLN A 199 -11.58 28.73 33.10
N GLU A 200 -12.19 28.20 32.04
CA GLU A 200 -13.46 28.70 31.48
C GLU A 200 -14.59 28.65 32.52
N LEU A 201 -14.73 27.55 33.25
CA LEU A 201 -15.73 27.43 34.31
C LEU A 201 -15.51 28.44 35.45
N ARG A 202 -14.26 28.70 35.83
CA ARG A 202 -13.94 29.74 36.82
C ARG A 202 -14.27 31.13 36.30
N HIS A 203 -13.97 31.40 35.03
CA HIS A 203 -14.28 32.68 34.40
C HIS A 203 -15.79 32.93 34.35
N LEU A 204 -16.57 31.93 33.91
CA LEU A 204 -18.03 31.99 33.90
C LEU A 204 -18.59 32.20 35.30
N ALA A 205 -18.11 31.46 36.31
CA ALA A 205 -18.55 31.65 37.68
C ALA A 205 -18.30 33.08 38.18
N GLY A 206 -17.11 33.64 37.95
CA GLY A 206 -16.77 35.01 38.31
C GLY A 206 -17.61 36.06 37.57
N ALA A 207 -17.88 35.85 36.27
CA ALA A 207 -18.73 36.74 35.48
C ALA A 207 -20.17 36.74 36.00
N THR A 208 -20.73 35.56 36.30
CA THR A 208 -22.09 35.46 36.85
C THR A 208 -22.21 36.09 38.24
N GLU A 209 -21.19 35.97 39.09
CA GLU A 209 -21.19 36.61 40.41
C GLU A 209 -21.11 38.14 40.28
N ALA A 210 -20.29 38.65 39.36
CA ALA A 210 -20.21 40.08 39.08
C ALA A 210 -21.55 40.65 38.57
N GLU A 211 -22.20 39.96 37.63
CA GLU A 211 -23.50 40.35 37.07
C GLU A 211 -24.61 40.32 38.14
N PHE A 212 -24.58 39.33 39.04
CA PHE A 212 -25.50 39.25 40.18
C PHE A 212 -25.32 40.42 41.17
N LEU A 213 -24.07 40.76 41.51
CA LEU A 213 -23.77 41.89 42.39
C LEU A 213 -24.11 43.25 41.76
N GLU A 214 -24.03 43.36 40.44
CA GLU A 214 -24.44 44.55 39.70
C GLU A 214 -25.97 44.70 39.71
N THR A 215 -26.70 43.61 39.44
CA THR A 215 -28.17 43.62 39.53
C THR A 215 -28.65 43.90 40.96
N GLN A 216 -28.01 43.32 41.98
CA GLN A 216 -28.34 43.62 43.38
C GLN A 216 -28.13 45.10 43.71
N ARG A 217 -27.01 45.70 43.29
CA ARG A 217 -26.77 47.14 43.49
C ARG A 217 -27.78 48.01 42.76
N ALA A 218 -28.18 47.64 41.54
CA ALA A 218 -29.23 48.34 40.81
C ALA A 218 -30.58 48.28 41.55
N PHE A 219 -30.94 47.12 42.11
CA PHE A 219 -32.15 46.96 42.93
C PHE A 219 -32.10 47.80 44.21
N GLU A 220 -30.98 47.81 44.94
CA GLU A 220 -30.82 48.65 46.13
C GLU A 220 -30.93 50.13 45.81
N PHE A 221 -30.35 50.58 44.69
CA PHE A 221 -30.46 51.97 44.24
C PHE A 221 -31.91 52.36 43.93
N ILE A 222 -32.66 51.50 43.21
CA ILE A 222 -34.07 51.74 42.92
C ILE A 222 -34.89 51.83 44.21
N LEU A 223 -34.70 50.87 45.14
CA LEU A 223 -35.41 50.88 46.43
C LEU A 223 -35.10 52.14 47.25
N ALA A 224 -33.83 52.55 47.32
CA ALA A 224 -33.43 53.78 48.02
C ALA A 224 -34.02 55.05 47.38
N SER A 225 -34.07 55.12 46.05
CA SER A 225 -34.67 56.24 45.33
C SER A 225 -36.19 56.34 45.52
N HIS A 226 -36.88 55.20 45.67
CA HIS A 226 -38.32 55.18 45.86
C HIS A 226 -38.73 55.58 47.28
N VAL A 227 -37.97 55.17 48.29
CA VAL A 227 -38.19 55.56 49.69
C VAL A 227 -38.00 57.07 49.90
N SER A 228 -36.99 57.66 49.24
CA SER A 228 -36.73 59.11 49.31
C SER A 228 -37.76 59.96 48.55
N GLY A 229 -38.31 59.45 47.44
CA GLY A 229 -39.41 60.12 46.71
C GLY A 229 -40.75 60.14 47.46
N ILE A 230 -41.01 59.17 48.35
CA ILE A 230 -42.23 59.14 49.18
C ILE A 230 -42.13 60.16 50.33
N GLN A 231 -40.94 60.41 50.87
CA GLN A 231 -40.75 61.42 51.93
C GLN A 231 -40.89 62.87 51.44
N GLN A 232 -40.54 63.17 50.19
CA GLN A 232 -40.68 64.53 49.63
C GLN A 232 -42.10 64.92 49.22
N ASN A 233 -43.03 63.96 49.14
CA ASN A 233 -44.45 64.21 48.79
C ASN A 233 -45.37 64.29 50.02
N MET A 234 -44.82 64.24 51.25
CA MET A 234 -45.55 64.38 52.51
C MET A 234 -45.25 65.67 53.28
N GLU A 235 -44.55 66.64 52.68
CA GLU A 235 -44.43 68.02 53.20
C GLU A 235 -45.28 69.00 52.40
#